data_AF-A0A416SZW5-F1
#
_entry.id   AF-A0A416SZW5-F1
#
_cell.length_a   1.000
_cell.length_b   1.000
_cell.length_c   1.000
_cell.angle_alpha   90.00
_cell.angle_beta   90.00
_cell.angle_gamma   90.00
#
_symmetry.space_group_name_H-M   'P 1'
#
loop_
_entity.id
_entity.type
_entity.pdbx_description
1 polymer ?
#
loop_
_entity_poly.entity_id
_entity_poly.type
_entity_poly.pdbx_seq_one_letter_code
_entity_poly.pdbx_strand_id
1 'polypeptide(L)'
;MNKNKNLVFDELTEEDKKEYRELGKESLKIRLIIFLISILVFLLYTYGLYKEKSYILIVIFSILYISCIWGGYVLYFLFPPIGIKYGRISKKTYKKTGKYSAAVYNVYFPKERKSMKDIWIIPTKKYPAPMVKDEVKVVKTKFGKFYTYVVGRGK
;
A
#
# COMPACT_ATOMS: atom_id res chain seq x y z
N MET A 1 -3.60 30.50 9.74
CA MET A 1 -2.55 29.49 10.05
C MET A 1 -2.86 28.21 9.27
N ASN A 2 -2.02 27.87 8.30
CA ASN A 2 -2.33 26.87 7.26
C ASN A 2 -2.49 25.46 7.86
N LYS A 3 -3.71 24.91 7.79
CA LYS A 3 -4.13 23.68 8.50
C LYS A 3 -3.72 22.37 7.80
N ASN A 4 -3.04 22.43 6.66
CA ASN A 4 -2.55 21.23 5.96
C ASN A 4 -1.03 21.09 6.09
N LYS A 5 -0.58 20.30 7.07
CA LYS A 5 0.83 19.90 7.24
C LYS A 5 1.25 18.76 6.30
N ASN A 6 0.43 18.43 5.31
CA ASN A 6 0.76 17.42 4.33
C ASN A 6 1.37 18.14 3.11
N LEU A 7 2.55 17.73 2.66
CA LEU A 7 3.15 18.23 1.42
C LEU A 7 2.27 17.85 0.23
N VAL A 8 1.87 18.83 -0.58
CA VAL A 8 1.07 18.57 -1.78
C VAL A 8 1.94 17.79 -2.77
N PHE A 9 1.37 16.85 -3.53
CA PHE A 9 2.13 16.01 -4.46
C PHE A 9 2.99 16.80 -5.47
N ASP A 10 2.50 17.96 -5.90
CA ASP A 10 3.22 18.83 -6.84
C ASP A 10 4.46 19.47 -6.22
N GLU A 11 4.50 19.63 -4.89
CA GLU A 11 5.61 20.17 -4.11
C GLU A 11 6.68 19.11 -3.77
N LEU A 12 6.50 17.86 -4.21
CA LEU A 12 7.45 16.78 -3.97
C LEU A 12 8.65 16.85 -4.92
N THR A 13 9.78 16.31 -4.48
CA THR A 13 10.96 16.12 -5.34
C THR A 13 10.64 15.16 -6.47
N GLU A 14 11.35 15.30 -7.59
CA GLU A 14 11.20 14.38 -8.73
C GLU A 14 11.59 12.93 -8.37
N GLU A 15 12.53 12.75 -7.45
CA GLU A 15 12.90 11.45 -6.90
C GLU A 15 11.72 10.79 -6.16
N ASP A 16 11.00 11.56 -5.33
CA ASP A 16 9.85 11.07 -4.59
C ASP A 16 8.69 10.69 -5.52
N LYS A 17 8.46 11.50 -6.56
CA LYS A 17 7.45 11.22 -7.60
C LYS A 17 7.81 9.97 -8.39
N LYS A 18 9.09 9.80 -8.75
CA LYS A 18 9.58 8.63 -9.49
C LYS A 18 9.41 7.35 -8.67
N GLU A 19 9.77 7.38 -7.39
CA GLU A 19 9.62 6.25 -6.47
C GLU A 19 8.15 5.83 -6.30
N TYR A 20 7.24 6.80 -6.14
CA TYR A 20 5.80 6.54 -6.08
C TYR A 20 5.29 5.87 -7.37
N ARG A 21 5.73 6.36 -8.55
CA ARG A 21 5.35 5.78 -9.84
C ARG A 21 5.89 4.37 -10.03
N GLU A 22 7.14 4.09 -9.64
CA GLU A 22 7.74 2.75 -9.74
C GLU A 22 6.96 1.71 -8.94
N LEU A 23 6.59 2.02 -7.71
CA LEU A 23 5.80 1.13 -6.86
C LEU A 23 4.40 0.89 -7.42
N GLY A 24 3.80 1.93 -7.99
CA GLY A 24 2.54 1.78 -8.69
C GLY A 24 2.64 0.83 -9.89
N LYS A 25 3.74 0.87 -10.65
CA LYS A 25 4.00 -0.09 -11.74
C LYS A 25 4.21 -1.51 -11.21
N GLU A 26 4.94 -1.68 -10.12
CA GLU A 26 5.17 -3.00 -9.51
C GLU A 26 3.87 -3.59 -8.95
N SER A 27 3.04 -2.78 -8.27
CA SER A 27 1.72 -3.19 -7.82
C SER A 27 0.80 -3.57 -8.99
N LEU A 28 0.85 -2.82 -10.10
CA LEU A 28 0.12 -3.18 -11.33
C LEU A 28 0.56 -4.55 -11.86
N LYS A 29 1.87 -4.78 -11.98
CA LYS A 29 2.42 -6.05 -12.47
C LYS A 29 1.93 -7.22 -11.65
N ILE A 30 2.00 -7.14 -10.32
CA ILE A 30 1.53 -8.22 -9.42
C ILE A 30 0.03 -8.47 -9.63
N ARG A 31 -0.79 -7.41 -9.76
CA ARG A 31 -2.23 -7.55 -10.00
C ARG A 31 -2.56 -8.13 -11.37
N LEU A 32 -1.82 -7.75 -12.41
CA LEU A 32 -1.96 -8.35 -13.74
C LEU A 32 -1.61 -9.84 -13.71
N ILE A 33 -0.57 -10.24 -12.97
CA ILE A 33 -0.23 -11.66 -12.78
C ILE A 33 -1.38 -12.38 -12.08
N ILE A 34 -1.92 -11.84 -10.99
CA ILE A 34 -3.06 -12.43 -10.27
C ILE A 34 -4.28 -12.53 -11.20
N PHE A 35 -4.55 -11.50 -12.00
CA PHE A 35 -5.62 -11.52 -13.01
C PHE A 35 -5.43 -12.66 -14.00
N LEU A 36 -4.25 -12.76 -14.61
CA LEU A 36 -3.95 -13.80 -15.60
C LEU A 36 -4.03 -15.21 -15.02
N ILE A 37 -3.59 -15.42 -13.77
CA ILE A 37 -3.68 -16.73 -13.12
C ILE A 37 -5.14 -17.08 -12.78
N SER A 38 -5.90 -16.09 -12.30
CA SER A 38 -7.29 -16.30 -11.86
C SER A 38 -8.31 -16.33 -12.99
N ILE A 39 -7.96 -15.87 -14.20
CA ILE A 39 -8.89 -15.79 -15.32
C ILE A 39 -9.44 -17.17 -15.71
N LEU A 40 -8.61 -18.22 -15.61
CA LEU A 40 -9.01 -19.56 -16.01
C LEU A 40 -10.02 -20.16 -15.03
N VAL A 41 -9.83 -19.91 -13.73
CA VAL A 41 -10.77 -20.27 -12.67
C VAL A 41 -12.08 -19.51 -12.84
N PHE A 42 -12.00 -18.21 -13.13
CA PHE A 42 -13.15 -17.37 -13.40
C PHE A 42 -13.97 -17.90 -14.59
N LEU A 43 -13.32 -18.21 -15.71
CA LEU A 43 -13.98 -18.72 -16.90
C LEU A 43 -14.68 -20.06 -16.64
N LEU A 44 -14.03 -21.01 -15.96
CA LEU A 44 -14.63 -22.29 -15.59
C LEU A 44 -15.88 -22.11 -14.71
N TYR A 45 -15.82 -21.22 -13.72
CA TYR A 45 -16.95 -20.94 -12.82
C TYR A 45 -18.11 -20.27 -13.57
N THR A 46 -17.82 -19.25 -14.39
CA THR A 46 -18.85 -18.58 -15.20
C THR A 46 -19.49 -19.51 -16.23
N TYR A 47 -18.74 -20.46 -16.79
CA TYR A 47 -19.26 -21.47 -17.72
C TYR A 47 -20.23 -22.44 -17.03
N GLY A 48 -19.93 -22.85 -15.79
CA GLY A 48 -20.85 -23.63 -14.96
C GLY A 48 -22.17 -22.89 -14.72
N LEU A 49 -22.10 -21.63 -14.28
CA LEU A 49 -23.27 -20.79 -14.07
C LEU A 49 -24.06 -20.51 -15.36
N TYR A 50 -23.38 -20.41 -16.50
CA TYR A 50 -24.02 -20.25 -17.80
C TYR A 50 -24.87 -21.47 -18.18
N LYS A 51 -24.36 -22.68 -17.94
CA LYS A 51 -25.12 -23.92 -18.16
C LYS A 51 -26.38 -23.99 -17.30
N GLU A 52 -26.32 -23.47 -16.08
CA GLU A 52 -27.45 -23.39 -15.15
C GLU A 52 -28.40 -22.22 -15.44
N LYS A 53 -28.13 -21.40 -16.47
CA LYS A 53 -28.90 -20.20 -16.83
C LYS A 53 -28.99 -19.15 -15.71
N SER A 54 -28.01 -19.14 -14.80
CA SER A 54 -27.93 -18.25 -13.64
C SER A 54 -27.23 -16.93 -13.97
N TYR A 55 -27.74 -16.18 -14.96
CA TYR A 55 -27.06 -15.01 -15.53
C TYR A 55 -26.80 -13.86 -14.54
N ILE A 56 -27.68 -13.66 -13.55
CA ILE A 56 -27.49 -12.63 -12.51
C ILE A 56 -26.23 -12.91 -11.70
N LEU A 57 -25.98 -14.18 -11.35
CA LEU A 57 -24.77 -14.57 -10.60
C LEU A 57 -23.50 -14.35 -11.42
N ILE A 58 -23.55 -14.56 -12.74
CA ILE A 58 -22.42 -14.26 -13.64
C ILE A 58 -22.08 -12.77 -13.58
N VAL A 59 -23.09 -11.89 -13.63
CA VAL A 59 -22.90 -10.43 -13.54
C VAL A 59 -22.28 -10.04 -12.20
N ILE A 60 -22.84 -10.53 -11.09
CA ILE A 60 -22.32 -10.24 -9.73
C ILE A 60 -20.87 -10.72 -9.60
N PHE A 61 -20.59 -11.95 -10.04
CA PHE A 61 -19.25 -12.54 -9.94
C PHE A 61 -18.23 -11.80 -10.81
N SER A 62 -18.64 -11.32 -11.98
CA SER A 62 -17.80 -10.49 -12.87
C SER A 62 -17.44 -9.16 -12.21
N ILE A 63 -18.41 -8.48 -11.60
CA ILE A 63 -18.19 -7.22 -10.87
C ILE A 63 -17.24 -7.45 -9.69
N LEU A 64 -17.44 -8.52 -8.92
CA LEU A 64 -16.57 -8.87 -7.79
C LEU A 64 -15.15 -9.19 -8.26
N TYR A 65 -15.01 -9.98 -9.33
CA TYR A 65 -13.71 -10.35 -9.90
C TYR A 65 -12.91 -9.13 -10.33
N ILE A 66 -13.52 -8.23 -11.11
CA ILE A 66 -12.88 -6.99 -11.56
C ILE A 66 -12.56 -6.09 -10.35
N SER A 67 -13.50 -5.94 -9.41
CA SER A 67 -13.32 -5.07 -8.23
C SER A 67 -12.21 -5.57 -7.30
N CYS A 68 -12.09 -6.87 -7.09
CA CYS A 68 -11.02 -7.45 -6.28
C CYS A 68 -9.63 -7.21 -6.88
N ILE A 69 -9.52 -7.34 -8.20
CA ILE A 69 -8.24 -7.21 -8.90
C ILE A 69 -7.87 -5.75 -9.07
N TRP A 70 -8.80 -4.94 -9.56
CA TRP A 70 -8.57 -3.55 -9.94
C TRP A 70 -8.88 -2.54 -8.85
N GLY A 71 -9.79 -2.82 -7.92
CA GLY A 71 -10.23 -1.84 -6.92
C GLY A 71 -9.09 -1.27 -6.09
N GLY A 72 -8.15 -2.13 -5.65
CA GLY A 72 -6.97 -1.67 -4.92
C GLY A 72 -5.96 -0.86 -5.75
N TYR A 73 -5.91 -1.08 -7.07
CA TYR A 73 -5.07 -0.33 -8.01
C TYR A 73 -5.69 1.02 -8.36
N VAL A 74 -6.99 1.02 -8.65
CA VAL A 74 -7.81 2.20 -8.91
C VAL A 74 -7.77 3.14 -7.70
N LEU A 75 -7.87 2.63 -6.48
CA LEU A 75 -7.69 3.41 -5.25
C LEU A 75 -6.25 3.96 -5.08
N TYR A 76 -5.23 3.35 -5.67
CA TYR A 76 -3.85 3.84 -5.59
C TYR A 76 -3.58 4.97 -6.60
N PHE A 77 -4.21 4.94 -7.79
CA PHE A 77 -3.89 5.83 -8.91
C PHE A 77 -4.95 6.87 -9.29
N LEU A 78 -6.20 6.75 -8.79
CA LEU A 78 -7.21 7.77 -9.07
C LEU A 78 -6.80 9.16 -8.57
N PHE A 79 -5.88 9.23 -7.60
CA PHE A 79 -5.46 10.49 -7.04
C PHE A 79 -3.99 10.53 -6.60
N PRO A 80 -3.33 11.67 -6.76
CA PRO A 80 -2.01 11.89 -6.17
C PRO A 80 -2.05 11.70 -4.64
N PRO A 81 -0.96 11.24 -4.01
CA PRO A 81 -0.88 11.13 -2.57
C PRO A 81 -1.07 12.52 -1.92
N ILE A 82 -1.76 12.55 -0.78
CA ILE A 82 -2.08 13.81 -0.09
C ILE A 82 -0.88 14.36 0.66
N GLY A 83 0.15 13.55 0.96
CA GLY A 83 1.24 13.98 1.82
C GLY A 83 2.43 13.04 1.89
N ILE A 84 3.62 13.62 2.00
CA ILE A 84 4.82 12.93 2.47
C ILE A 84 5.24 13.54 3.81
N LYS A 85 5.55 12.68 4.78
CA LYS A 85 6.06 13.08 6.10
C LYS A 85 7.34 12.34 6.39
N TYR A 86 8.35 13.08 6.85
CA TYR A 86 9.61 12.50 7.30
C TYR A 86 9.54 12.30 8.81
N GLY A 87 9.84 11.09 9.24
CA GLY A 87 9.84 10.68 10.63
C GLY A 87 11.07 9.85 10.95
N ARG A 88 11.11 9.34 12.17
CA ARG A 88 12.11 8.39 12.64
C ARG A 88 11.42 7.22 13.31
N ILE A 89 11.97 6.01 13.14
CA ILE A 89 11.48 4.85 13.88
C ILE A 89 11.79 5.06 15.36
N SER A 90 10.76 5.19 16.18
CA SER A 90 10.90 5.39 17.62
C SER A 90 10.91 4.08 18.39
N LYS A 91 10.20 3.06 17.90
CA LYS A 91 10.10 1.75 18.55
C LYS A 91 9.82 0.66 17.52
N LYS A 92 10.39 -0.52 17.74
CA LYS A 92 10.05 -1.77 17.04
C LYS A 92 9.51 -2.76 18.04
N THR A 93 8.37 -3.37 17.74
CA THR A 93 7.72 -4.35 18.61
C THR A 93 7.35 -5.58 17.77
N TYR A 94 7.39 -6.77 18.34
CA TYR A 94 6.92 -7.98 17.66
C TYR A 94 5.53 -8.35 18.19
N LYS A 95 4.53 -8.42 17.29
CA LYS A 95 3.19 -8.92 17.63
C LYS A 95 3.07 -10.37 17.16
N LYS A 96 2.59 -11.24 18.05
CA LYS A 96 2.18 -12.61 17.71
C LYS A 96 0.71 -12.59 17.28
N THR A 97 0.42 -13.17 16.13
CA THR A 97 -0.93 -13.37 15.60
C THR A 97 -1.06 -14.86 15.28
N GLY A 98 -1.52 -15.62 16.28
CA GLY A 98 -1.53 -17.08 16.21
C GLY A 98 -0.11 -17.66 16.06
N LYS A 99 0.12 -18.46 15.01
CA LYS A 99 1.43 -19.08 14.72
C LYS A 99 2.46 -18.13 14.10
N TYR A 100 2.04 -16.94 13.65
CA TYR A 100 2.91 -16.01 12.94
C TYR A 100 3.31 -14.84 13.84
N SER A 101 4.59 -14.48 13.81
CA SER A 101 5.08 -13.24 14.46
C SER A 101 5.49 -12.24 13.40
N ALA A 102 5.10 -10.99 13.58
CA ALA A 102 5.44 -9.94 12.64
C ALA A 102 5.76 -8.63 13.38
N ALA A 103 6.69 -7.85 12.81
CA ALA A 103 7.17 -6.63 13.43
C ALA A 103 6.24 -5.45 13.11
N VAL A 104 5.90 -4.70 14.15
CA VAL A 104 5.20 -3.41 14.07
C VAL A 104 6.13 -2.30 14.53
N TYR A 105 5.98 -1.13 13.93
CA TYR A 105 6.87 0.00 14.12
C TYR A 105 6.08 1.23 14.58
N ASN A 106 6.68 2.01 15.47
CA ASN A 106 6.21 3.35 15.78
C ASN A 106 7.07 4.35 15.03
N VAL A 107 6.44 5.29 14.34
CA VAL A 107 7.11 6.37 13.61
C VAL A 107 6.81 7.69 14.32
N TYR A 108 7.85 8.37 14.77
CA TYR A 108 7.76 9.71 15.32
C TYR A 108 8.03 10.75 14.23
N PHE A 109 7.18 11.77 14.12
CA PHE A 109 7.32 12.87 13.18
C PHE A 109 7.78 14.14 13.93
N PRO A 110 9.09 14.50 13.88
CA PRO A 110 9.65 15.57 14.70
C PRO A 110 8.96 16.93 14.47
N LYS A 111 8.69 17.26 13.20
CA LYS A 111 8.03 18.53 12.81
C LYS A 111 6.61 18.66 13.37
N GLU A 112 5.91 17.55 13.59
CA GLU A 112 4.53 17.55 14.08
C GLU A 112 4.43 17.28 15.57
N ARG A 113 5.52 16.82 16.20
CA ARG A 113 5.54 16.27 17.56
C ARG A 113 4.44 15.22 17.78
N LYS A 114 4.19 14.41 16.73
CA LYS A 114 3.20 13.33 16.74
C LYS A 114 3.86 12.00 16.42
N SER A 115 3.27 10.92 16.92
CA SER A 115 3.67 9.56 16.58
C SER A 115 2.53 8.80 15.92
N MET A 116 2.86 7.95 14.95
CA MET A 116 1.98 6.94 14.42
C MET A 116 2.45 5.60 15.00
N LYS A 117 1.54 4.90 15.66
CA LYS A 117 1.82 3.65 16.38
C LYS A 117 1.38 2.45 15.55
N ASP A 118 2.02 1.31 15.78
CA ASP A 118 1.63 0.02 15.21
C ASP A 118 1.56 -0.02 13.67
N ILE A 119 2.51 0.64 13.01
CA ILE A 119 2.62 0.61 11.55
C ILE A 119 3.26 -0.71 11.11
N TRP A 120 2.58 -1.39 10.20
CA TRP A 120 3.15 -2.52 9.47
C TRP A 120 4.03 -2.02 8.34
N ILE A 121 5.32 -2.32 8.41
CA ILE A 121 6.28 -2.00 7.36
C ILE A 121 6.76 -3.31 6.76
N ILE A 122 6.45 -3.52 5.48
CA ILE A 122 6.86 -4.71 4.74
C ILE A 122 8.26 -4.44 4.18
N PRO A 123 9.31 -5.16 4.62
CA PRO A 123 10.64 -5.00 4.07
C PRO A 123 10.72 -5.57 2.65
N THR A 124 11.51 -4.93 1.80
CA THR A 124 11.85 -5.41 0.45
C THR A 124 13.36 -5.44 0.27
N LYS A 125 13.86 -6.01 -0.84
CA LYS A 125 15.29 -6.01 -1.17
C LYS A 125 15.85 -4.58 -1.30
N LYS A 126 15.04 -3.65 -1.81
CA LYS A 126 15.38 -2.22 -1.96
C LYS A 126 15.24 -1.45 -0.65
N TYR A 127 14.27 -1.80 0.19
CA TYR A 127 13.99 -1.15 1.48
C TYR A 127 14.03 -2.19 2.62
N PRO A 128 15.21 -2.42 3.23
CA PRO A 128 15.35 -3.43 4.28
C PRO A 128 14.51 -3.10 5.51
N ALA A 129 14.34 -4.08 6.39
CA ALA A 129 13.58 -3.90 7.63
C ALA A 129 14.14 -2.73 8.46
N PRO A 130 13.32 -1.72 8.81
CA PRO A 130 13.77 -0.59 9.59
C PRO A 130 14.28 -1.01 10.97
N MET A 131 15.29 -0.30 11.46
CA MET A 131 15.78 -0.35 12.83
C MET A 131 15.30 0.86 13.61
N VAL A 132 15.36 0.78 14.94
CA VAL A 132 15.07 1.93 15.80
C VAL A 132 16.08 3.03 15.48
N LYS A 133 15.61 4.29 15.43
CA LYS A 133 16.33 5.49 14.99
C LYS A 133 16.49 5.68 13.47
N ASP A 134 16.13 4.70 12.65
CA ASP A 134 16.16 4.89 11.20
C ASP A 134 15.28 6.07 10.77
N GLU A 135 15.80 6.84 9.82
CA GLU A 135 15.06 7.93 9.19
C GLU A 135 14.12 7.34 8.15
N VAL A 136 12.85 7.70 8.25
CA VAL A 136 11.82 7.14 7.39
C VAL A 136 10.98 8.22 6.72
N LYS A 137 10.56 7.91 5.50
CA LYS A 137 9.62 8.68 4.71
C LYS A 137 8.30 7.95 4.71
N VAL A 138 7.24 8.63 5.14
CA VAL A 138 5.88 8.11 5.17
C VAL A 138 5.04 8.83 4.13
N VAL A 139 4.58 8.09 3.12
CA VAL A 139 3.71 8.57 2.06
C VAL A 139 2.26 8.22 2.40
N LYS A 140 1.41 9.24 2.54
CA LYS A 140 -0.03 9.10 2.77
C LYS A 140 -0.77 9.22 1.43
N THR A 141 -1.48 8.17 1.05
CA THR A 141 -2.37 8.21 -0.12
C THR A 141 -3.66 8.95 0.19
N LYS A 142 -4.41 9.33 -0.85
CA LYS A 142 -5.69 10.03 -0.69
C LYS A 142 -6.71 9.27 0.15
N PHE A 143 -6.64 7.94 0.11
CA PHE A 143 -7.54 7.05 0.84
C PHE A 143 -6.98 6.61 2.20
N GLY A 144 -5.98 7.33 2.74
CA GLY A 144 -5.48 7.10 4.10
C GLY A 144 -4.57 5.89 4.27
N LYS A 145 -4.13 5.23 3.18
CA LYS A 145 -3.05 4.24 3.27
C LYS A 145 -1.72 4.94 3.49
N PHE A 146 -0.89 4.36 4.35
CA PHE A 146 0.44 4.86 4.66
C PHE A 146 1.48 3.87 4.15
N TYR A 147 2.46 4.37 3.42
CA TYR A 147 3.63 3.62 3.00
C TYR A 147 4.85 4.21 3.68
N THR A 148 5.70 3.37 4.27
CA THR A 148 6.87 3.82 5.02
C THR A 148 8.13 3.25 4.40
N TYR A 149 9.13 4.10 4.16
CA TYR A 149 10.41 3.75 3.53
C TYR A 149 11.56 4.21 4.40
N VAL A 150 12.65 3.45 4.46
CA VAL A 150 13.89 3.86 5.12
C VAL A 150 14.68 4.74 4.16
N VAL A 151 15.00 5.96 4.59
CA VAL A 151 15.76 6.97 3.81
C VAL A 151 17.22 7.00 4.25
N GLY A 152 17.47 6.77 5.54
CA GLY A 152 18.80 6.73 6.11
C GLY A 152 18.83 5.81 7.33
N ARG A 153 19.91 5.04 7.49
CA ARG A 153 20.09 4.25 8.71
C ARG A 153 20.52 5.14 9.85
N GLY A 154 19.85 5.00 10.98
CA GLY A 154 20.30 5.64 12.22
C GLY A 154 21.62 5.02 12.64
N LYS A 155 22.66 5.83 12.84
CA LYS A 155 23.84 5.42 13.60
C LYS A 155 23.51 5.32 15.08
#